data_AF-A0A441U2D6-F1
#
_entry.id   AF-A0A441U2D6-F1
#
_cell.length_a   1.000
_cell.length_b   1.000
_cell.length_c   1.000
_cell.angle_alpha   90.00
_cell.angle_beta   90.00
_cell.angle_gamma   90.00
#
_symmetry.space_group_name_H-M   'P 1'
#
loop_
_entity.id
_entity.type
_entity.pdbx_description
1 polymer ?
#
loop_
_entity_poly.entity_id
_entity_poly.type
_entity_poly.pdbx_seq_one_letter_code
_entity_poly.pdbx_strand_id
1 'polypeptide(L)'
;MFRNGKLFLPPPRDGSDFKELFKRLAAAGAGRPLGKDGFPAGPWTPELLAEAISRIDSNRAGVDLRTVQLWFQENEKGISTANIRWLARIFGCDDPVATSEWQMELSAAQSRLSAKRREWKRAGSSVAQEIPDTALTATFDDETDSPAELTRDTDAKEPRGSFSLARKSEAFFSHGSPLNLPASVFAGMTALGFLSYII
;
A
#
# COMPACT_ATOMS: atom_id res chain seq x y z
N MET A 1 1.39 17.98 -29.05
CA MET A 1 0.38 17.95 -30.14
C MET A 1 -0.96 18.37 -29.55
N PHE A 2 -1.89 18.93 -30.30
CA PHE A 2 -3.21 19.32 -29.76
C PHE A 2 -4.27 18.31 -30.19
N ARG A 3 -5.09 17.84 -29.25
CA ARG A 3 -6.28 17.03 -29.52
C ARG A 3 -7.48 17.68 -28.85
N ASN A 4 -8.59 17.83 -29.56
CA ASN A 4 -9.84 18.43 -29.03
C ASN A 4 -9.62 19.82 -28.39
N GLY A 5 -8.73 20.65 -28.95
CA GLY A 5 -8.41 21.98 -28.41
C GLY A 5 -7.63 21.96 -27.08
N LYS A 6 -7.12 20.79 -26.67
CA LYS A 6 -6.35 20.57 -25.45
C LYS A 6 -4.93 20.11 -25.76
N LEU A 7 -4.00 20.39 -24.84
CA LEU A 7 -2.62 19.95 -24.97
C LEU A 7 -2.51 18.44 -24.75
N PHE A 8 -2.24 17.69 -25.82
CA PHE A 8 -2.04 16.26 -25.75
C PHE A 8 -0.54 15.91 -25.70
N LEU A 9 -0.19 15.06 -24.74
CA LEU A 9 1.10 14.39 -24.63
C LEU A 9 0.87 12.88 -24.73
N PRO A 10 1.66 12.16 -25.53
CA PRO A 10 1.58 10.71 -25.57
C PRO A 10 2.13 10.10 -24.27
N PRO A 11 1.62 8.92 -23.86
CA PRO A 11 2.17 8.21 -22.71
C PRO A 11 3.64 7.84 -22.97
N PRO A 12 4.57 8.23 -22.08
CA PRO A 12 5.99 8.01 -22.31
C PRO A 12 6.41 6.54 -22.28
N ARG A 13 5.70 5.68 -21.52
CA ARG A 13 6.05 4.27 -21.27
C ARG A 13 7.47 4.08 -20.70
N ASP A 14 8.02 5.12 -20.06
CA ASP A 14 9.38 5.18 -19.52
C ASP A 14 9.60 4.30 -18.27
N GLY A 15 8.58 3.56 -17.80
CA GLY A 15 8.68 2.75 -16.59
C GLY A 15 8.60 3.54 -15.27
N SER A 16 8.49 4.87 -15.33
CA SER A 16 8.41 5.74 -14.15
C SER A 16 7.24 5.41 -13.22
N ASP A 17 7.43 5.75 -11.95
CA ASP A 17 6.38 5.65 -10.93
C ASP A 17 5.25 6.65 -11.21
N PHE A 18 4.05 6.32 -10.72
CA PHE A 18 2.87 7.20 -10.88
C PHE A 18 3.15 8.66 -10.50
N LYS A 19 3.90 8.90 -9.42
CA LYS A 19 4.18 10.26 -8.91
C LYS A 19 5.05 11.07 -9.86
N GLU A 20 6.06 10.46 -10.47
CA GLU A 20 6.93 11.13 -11.44
C GLU A 20 6.17 11.44 -12.72
N LEU A 21 5.41 10.46 -13.22
CA LEU A 21 4.56 10.60 -14.39
C LEU A 21 3.53 11.72 -14.19
N PHE A 22 2.85 11.72 -13.04
CA PHE A 22 1.86 12.74 -12.70
C PHE A 22 2.48 14.14 -12.61
N LYS A 23 3.62 14.31 -11.93
CA LYS A 23 4.29 15.61 -11.83
C LYS A 23 4.70 16.15 -13.21
N ARG A 24 5.25 15.30 -14.07
CA ARG A 24 5.62 15.69 -15.45
C ARG A 24 4.41 16.15 -16.25
N LEU A 25 3.29 15.43 -16.16
CA LEU A 25 2.04 15.79 -16.83
C LEU A 25 1.40 17.06 -16.27
N ALA A 26 1.40 17.19 -14.94
CA ALA A 26 0.88 18.36 -14.25
C ALA A 26 1.71 19.61 -14.62
N ALA A 27 3.03 19.53 -14.57
CA ALA A 27 3.92 20.62 -14.96
C ALA A 27 3.78 21.01 -16.43
N ALA A 28 3.61 20.01 -17.31
CA ALA A 28 3.41 20.28 -18.73
C ALA A 28 2.00 20.79 -19.07
N GLY A 29 1.02 20.68 -18.15
CA GLY A 29 -0.36 21.10 -18.39
C GLY A 29 -1.12 20.19 -19.37
N ALA A 30 -0.81 18.89 -19.41
CA ALA A 30 -1.46 17.94 -20.30
C ALA A 30 -2.98 17.89 -20.07
N GLY A 31 -3.79 17.89 -21.13
CA GLY A 31 -5.25 17.89 -21.04
C GLY A 31 -5.90 19.26 -20.76
N ARG A 32 -5.10 20.33 -20.58
CA ARG A 32 -5.66 21.68 -20.41
C ARG A 32 -6.12 22.26 -21.75
N PRO A 33 -7.26 22.99 -21.77
CA PRO A 33 -7.67 23.73 -22.95
C PRO A 33 -6.67 24.86 -23.23
N LEU A 34 -6.50 25.18 -24.51
CA LEU A 34 -5.77 26.38 -24.91
C LEU A 34 -6.52 27.63 -24.50
N GLY A 35 -5.79 28.66 -24.06
CA GLY A 35 -6.35 29.99 -23.87
C GLY A 35 -6.79 30.60 -25.20
N LYS A 36 -7.61 31.66 -25.14
CA LYS A 36 -8.08 32.39 -26.33
C LYS A 36 -6.93 33.03 -27.13
N ASP A 37 -5.78 33.16 -26.50
CA ASP A 37 -4.50 33.64 -27.01
C ASP A 37 -3.66 32.55 -27.70
N GLY A 38 -4.14 31.30 -27.72
CA GLY A 38 -3.43 30.17 -28.34
C GLY A 38 -2.28 29.63 -27.48
N PHE A 39 -2.06 30.17 -26.29
CA PHE A 39 -1.05 29.67 -25.36
C PHE A 39 -1.62 28.56 -24.46
N PRO A 40 -0.81 27.56 -24.10
CA PRO A 40 -1.23 26.55 -23.13
C PRO A 40 -1.51 27.26 -21.80
N ALA A 41 -2.63 26.94 -21.16
CA ALA A 41 -3.14 27.69 -20.01
C ALA A 41 -2.23 27.64 -18.75
N GLY A 42 -1.05 27.01 -18.82
CA GLY A 42 -0.07 26.83 -17.74
C GLY A 42 -0.09 25.41 -17.14
N PRO A 43 0.69 25.16 -16.06
CA PRO A 43 0.67 23.89 -15.35
C PRO A 43 -0.67 23.63 -14.64
N TRP A 44 -0.94 22.38 -14.28
CA TRP A 44 -2.06 22.04 -13.40
C TRP A 44 -1.77 22.42 -11.96
N THR A 45 -2.67 23.17 -11.34
CA THR A 45 -2.74 23.32 -9.88
C THR A 45 -3.75 22.33 -9.30
N PRO A 46 -3.67 22.00 -8.01
CA PRO A 46 -4.63 21.10 -7.37
C PRO A 46 -6.08 21.57 -7.50
N GLU A 47 -6.29 22.89 -7.38
CA GLU A 47 -7.60 23.54 -7.48
C GLU A 47 -8.19 23.39 -8.89
N LEU A 48 -7.40 23.74 -9.91
CA LEU A 48 -7.83 23.63 -11.31
C LEU A 48 -8.13 22.18 -11.68
N LEU A 49 -7.31 21.23 -11.22
CA LEU A 49 -7.49 19.82 -11.53
C LEU A 49 -8.75 19.25 -10.84
N ALA A 50 -8.98 19.61 -9.58
CA ALA A 50 -10.21 19.23 -8.87
C ALA A 50 -11.45 19.77 -9.56
N GLU A 51 -11.41 21.04 -9.98
CA GLU A 51 -12.50 21.67 -10.75
C GLU A 51 -12.73 20.96 -12.09
N ALA A 52 -11.66 20.63 -12.83
CA ALA A 52 -11.77 19.93 -14.10
C ALA A 52 -12.38 18.53 -13.94
N ILE A 53 -12.01 17.78 -12.90
CA ILE A 53 -12.61 16.48 -12.59
C ILE A 53 -14.10 16.64 -12.25
N SER A 54 -14.44 17.65 -11.45
CA SER A 54 -15.84 17.94 -11.08
C SER A 54 -16.72 18.22 -12.31
N ARG A 55 -16.19 18.97 -13.29
CA ARG A 55 -16.89 19.26 -14.56
C ARG A 55 -17.17 17.99 -15.38
N ILE A 56 -16.27 17.02 -15.39
CA ILE A 56 -16.39 15.79 -16.20
C ILE A 56 -17.53 14.89 -15.72
N ASP A 57 -17.76 14.79 -14.41
CA ASP A 57 -18.69 13.80 -13.86
C ASP A 57 -20.04 14.38 -13.41
N SER A 58 -20.20 15.71 -13.45
CA SER A 58 -21.41 16.55 -13.28
C SER A 58 -22.46 16.18 -12.21
N ASN A 59 -22.35 15.11 -11.41
CA ASN A 59 -23.29 14.78 -10.34
C ASN A 59 -23.04 13.52 -9.47
N ARG A 60 -21.96 12.73 -9.58
CA ARG A 60 -21.93 11.43 -8.82
C ARG A 60 -20.93 11.28 -7.68
N ALA A 61 -19.71 11.82 -7.74
CA ALA A 61 -18.78 11.67 -6.61
C ALA A 61 -17.55 12.60 -6.67
N GLY A 62 -17.69 13.80 -7.27
CA GLY A 62 -16.58 14.71 -7.57
C GLY A 62 -15.43 14.68 -6.56
N VAL A 63 -14.19 14.66 -7.05
CA VAL A 63 -13.02 14.45 -6.19
C VAL A 63 -12.81 15.65 -5.28
N ASP A 64 -12.72 15.38 -3.98
CA ASP A 64 -12.38 16.41 -2.99
C ASP A 64 -11.00 17.02 -3.27
N LEU A 65 -10.89 18.35 -3.14
CA LEU A 65 -9.65 19.10 -3.31
C LEU A 65 -8.53 18.51 -2.46
N ARG A 66 -8.83 18.05 -1.24
CA ARG A 66 -7.83 17.45 -0.35
C ARG A 66 -7.21 16.20 -0.94
N THR A 67 -8.00 15.41 -1.67
CA THR A 67 -7.53 14.20 -2.34
C THR A 67 -6.60 14.56 -3.50
N VAL A 68 -6.95 15.58 -4.28
CA VAL A 68 -6.08 16.06 -5.37
C VAL A 68 -4.78 16.62 -4.81
N GLN A 69 -4.83 17.44 -3.76
CA GLN A 69 -3.63 17.95 -3.07
C GLN A 69 -2.69 16.81 -2.64
N LEU A 70 -3.24 15.70 -2.13
CA LEU A 70 -2.46 14.53 -1.73
C LEU A 70 -1.73 13.87 -2.91
N TRP A 71 -2.26 13.99 -4.14
CA TRP A 71 -1.60 13.48 -5.33
C TRP A 71 -0.37 14.31 -5.72
N PHE A 72 -0.43 15.63 -5.53
CA PHE A 72 0.69 16.55 -5.77
C PHE A 72 1.82 16.40 -4.75
N GLN A 73 1.51 15.95 -3.54
CA GLN A 73 2.52 15.68 -2.52
C GLN A 73 3.43 14.50 -2.88
N GLU A 74 4.70 14.61 -2.49
CA GLU A 74 5.68 13.52 -2.58
C GLU A 74 5.37 12.48 -1.50
N ASN A 75 4.62 11.45 -1.88
CA ASN A 75 4.26 10.37 -0.98
C ASN A 75 4.13 9.05 -1.74
N GLU A 76 4.09 7.95 -1.00
CA GLU A 76 3.87 6.61 -1.54
C GLU A 76 2.38 6.24 -1.65
N LYS A 77 1.48 7.21 -1.44
CA LYS A 77 0.04 6.96 -1.56
C LYS A 77 -0.32 6.91 -3.04
N GLY A 78 -0.80 5.74 -3.46
CA GLY A 78 -1.39 5.55 -4.77
C GLY A 78 -2.76 6.22 -4.90
N ILE A 79 -3.34 6.07 -6.08
CA ILE A 79 -4.64 6.64 -6.44
C ILE A 79 -5.65 5.51 -6.68
N SER A 80 -6.91 5.68 -6.30
CA SER A 80 -7.94 4.67 -6.60
C SER A 80 -8.17 4.52 -8.11
N THR A 81 -8.67 3.36 -8.55
CA THR A 81 -9.00 3.09 -9.96
C THR A 81 -10.01 4.07 -10.58
N ALA A 82 -10.99 4.56 -9.81
CA ALA A 82 -11.94 5.58 -10.26
C ALA A 82 -11.23 6.90 -10.61
N ASN A 83 -10.40 7.38 -9.70
CA ASN A 83 -9.55 8.55 -9.89
C ASN A 83 -8.58 8.42 -11.08
N ILE A 84 -8.03 7.24 -11.33
CA ILE A 84 -7.21 6.99 -12.52
C ILE A 84 -8.01 7.16 -13.80
N ARG A 85 -9.27 6.70 -13.84
CA ARG A 85 -10.14 6.89 -14.99
C ARG A 85 -10.40 8.38 -15.28
N TRP A 86 -10.63 9.18 -14.24
CA TRP A 86 -10.83 10.62 -14.39
C TRP A 86 -9.56 11.31 -14.91
N LEU A 87 -8.40 10.99 -14.35
CA LEU A 87 -7.11 11.51 -14.83
C LEU A 87 -6.83 11.10 -16.27
N ALA A 88 -7.08 9.84 -16.61
CA ALA A 88 -6.90 9.33 -17.97
C ALA A 88 -7.77 10.07 -18.99
N ARG A 89 -9.01 10.43 -18.60
CA ARG A 89 -9.91 11.20 -19.47
C ARG A 89 -9.45 12.64 -19.66
N ILE A 90 -8.92 13.27 -18.62
CA ILE A 90 -8.33 14.61 -18.69
C ILE A 90 -7.11 14.60 -19.60
N PHE A 91 -6.12 13.74 -19.31
CA PHE A 91 -4.87 13.67 -20.08
C PHE A 91 -5.07 13.15 -21.50
N GLY A 92 -6.06 12.26 -21.70
CA GLY A 92 -6.54 11.79 -22.99
C GLY A 92 -7.35 12.81 -23.78
N CYS A 93 -7.53 14.04 -23.27
CA CYS A 93 -8.25 15.12 -23.97
C CYS A 93 -9.68 14.74 -24.38
N ASP A 94 -10.38 13.93 -23.59
CA ASP A 94 -11.71 13.36 -23.88
C ASP A 94 -11.80 12.46 -25.12
N ASP A 95 -10.68 12.08 -25.75
CA ASP A 95 -10.64 11.11 -26.84
C ASP A 95 -10.64 9.68 -26.25
N PRO A 96 -11.58 8.79 -26.64
CA PRO A 96 -11.69 7.45 -26.07
C PRO A 96 -10.42 6.61 -26.29
N VAL A 97 -9.73 6.76 -27.43
CA VAL A 97 -8.53 5.97 -27.74
C VAL A 97 -7.39 6.44 -26.84
N ALA A 98 -7.11 7.74 -26.85
CA ALA A 98 -6.09 8.35 -25.99
C ALA A 98 -6.36 8.14 -24.49
N THR A 99 -7.63 8.17 -24.08
CA THR A 99 -8.04 7.90 -22.69
C THR A 99 -7.73 6.47 -22.30
N SER A 100 -7.98 5.49 -23.17
CA SER A 100 -7.66 4.08 -22.87
C SER A 100 -6.15 3.84 -22.74
N GLU A 101 -5.34 4.46 -23.62
CA GLU A 101 -3.88 4.42 -23.52
C GLU A 101 -3.37 5.03 -22.22
N TRP A 102 -3.90 6.20 -21.86
CA TRP A 102 -3.56 6.86 -20.59
C TRP A 102 -4.03 6.04 -19.38
N GLN A 103 -5.19 5.41 -19.44
CA GLN A 103 -5.68 4.55 -18.36
C GLN A 103 -4.77 3.34 -18.16
N MET A 104 -4.33 2.69 -19.25
CA MET A 104 -3.38 1.58 -19.20
C MET A 104 -2.07 2.03 -18.56
N GLU A 105 -1.46 3.12 -19.04
CA GLU A 105 -0.17 3.58 -18.51
C GLU A 105 -0.26 4.03 -17.04
N LEU A 106 -1.31 4.77 -16.65
CA LEU A 106 -1.50 5.21 -15.27
C LEU A 106 -1.72 4.02 -14.32
N SER A 107 -2.46 3.00 -14.75
CA SER A 107 -2.66 1.78 -13.96
C SER A 107 -1.38 0.95 -13.81
N ALA A 108 -0.55 0.89 -14.86
CA ALA A 108 0.75 0.27 -14.83
C ALA A 108 1.70 1.03 -13.89
N ALA A 109 1.76 2.36 -13.99
CA ALA A 109 2.57 3.21 -13.12
C ALA A 109 2.12 3.14 -11.65
N GLN A 110 0.82 2.99 -11.37
CA GLN A 110 0.32 2.72 -10.02
C GLN A 110 0.78 1.34 -9.52
N SER A 111 0.72 0.33 -10.38
CA SER A 111 1.15 -1.04 -10.03
C SER A 111 2.64 -1.05 -9.66
N ARG A 112 3.48 -0.33 -10.40
CA ARG A 112 4.91 -0.11 -10.10
C ARG A 112 5.12 0.57 -8.73
N LEU A 113 4.42 1.68 -8.47
CA LEU A 113 4.48 2.35 -7.17
C LEU A 113 4.04 1.43 -6.01
N SER A 114 3.03 0.60 -6.24
CA SER A 114 2.55 -0.35 -5.24
C SER A 114 3.54 -1.51 -4.99
N ALA A 115 4.25 -1.96 -6.02
CA ALA A 115 5.30 -2.96 -5.92
C ALA A 115 6.50 -2.39 -5.14
N LYS A 116 6.96 -1.19 -5.51
CA LYS A 116 8.02 -0.45 -4.80
C LYS A 116 7.69 -0.25 -3.32
N ARG A 117 6.45 0.10 -3.00
CA ARG A 117 5.98 0.19 -1.60
C ARG A 117 6.05 -1.14 -0.85
N ARG A 118 5.77 -2.27 -1.51
CA ARG A 118 5.88 -3.60 -0.90
C ARG A 118 7.34 -3.98 -0.67
N GLU A 119 8.22 -3.66 -1.61
CA GLU A 119 9.66 -3.89 -1.48
C GLU A 119 10.27 -3.06 -0.36
N TRP A 120 9.93 -1.78 -0.26
CA TRP A 120 10.38 -0.92 0.85
C TRP A 120 9.96 -1.48 2.21
N LYS A 121 8.71 -1.95 2.33
CA LYS A 121 8.24 -2.60 3.56
C LYS A 121 9.00 -3.89 3.88
N ARG A 122 9.37 -4.68 2.86
CA ARG A 122 10.18 -5.89 3.04
C ARG A 122 11.60 -5.57 3.47
N ALA A 123 12.24 -4.56 2.86
CA ALA A 123 13.58 -4.10 3.24
C ALA A 123 13.61 -3.50 4.65
N GLY A 124 12.62 -2.69 5.02
CA GLY A 124 12.48 -2.18 6.38
C GLY A 124 12.21 -3.28 7.42
N SER A 125 11.54 -4.36 7.01
CA SER A 125 11.36 -5.56 7.84
C SER A 125 12.61 -6.44 7.89
N SER A 126 13.45 -6.46 6.84
CA SER A 126 14.66 -7.29 6.82
C SER A 126 15.78 -6.68 7.68
N VAL A 127 15.85 -5.36 7.80
CA VAL A 127 16.77 -4.69 8.74
C VAL A 127 16.41 -5.00 10.21
N ALA A 128 15.12 -5.24 10.51
CA ALA A 128 14.70 -5.76 11.82
C ALA A 128 14.93 -7.27 11.98
N GLN A 129 15.28 -7.97 10.89
CA GLN A 129 15.55 -9.41 10.82
C GLN A 129 17.02 -9.68 10.44
N GLU A 130 17.91 -8.79 10.85
CA GLU A 130 19.38 -8.95 10.77
C GLU A 130 19.98 -8.81 12.17
N ILE A 131 19.40 -9.53 13.15
CA ILE A 131 20.20 -10.05 14.26
C ILE A 131 20.62 -11.45 13.80
N PRO A 132 21.91 -11.69 13.50
CA PRO A 132 22.37 -13.01 13.12
C PRO A 132 22.39 -13.89 14.37
N ASP A 133 21.42 -14.79 14.49
CA ASP A 133 21.52 -15.95 15.38
C ASP A 133 22.55 -16.94 14.78
N THR A 134 23.83 -16.58 14.88
CA THR A 134 24.97 -17.47 14.63
C THR A 134 26.00 -17.34 15.75
N ALA A 135 25.81 -18.12 16.81
CA ALA A 135 26.77 -18.60 17.82
C ALA A 135 25.93 -19.06 19.04
N LEU A 136 25.99 -20.26 19.62
CA LEU A 136 26.95 -21.36 19.64
C LEU A 136 26.17 -22.56 20.23
N THR A 137 26.00 -23.65 19.49
CA THR A 137 25.73 -24.96 20.10
C THR A 137 26.89 -25.86 19.78
N ALA A 138 27.91 -25.79 20.63
CA ALA A 138 28.96 -26.79 20.73
C ALA A 138 29.34 -26.90 22.21
N THR A 139 28.87 -28.00 22.80
CA THR A 139 29.54 -28.83 23.81
C THR A 139 29.95 -28.16 25.12
N PHE A 140 29.39 -28.61 26.25
CA PHE A 140 30.13 -29.20 27.38
C PHE A 140 29.13 -29.88 28.34
N ASP A 141 29.44 -31.16 28.60
CA ASP A 141 28.81 -32.07 29.55
C ASP A 141 29.03 -31.64 31.02
N ASP A 142 28.19 -32.19 31.92
CA ASP A 142 28.47 -32.74 33.28
C ASP A 142 27.21 -32.55 34.16
N GLU A 143 26.31 -33.52 34.26
CA GLU A 143 26.30 -34.70 35.16
C GLU A 143 25.51 -34.45 36.47
N THR A 144 24.85 -35.53 36.93
CA THR A 144 24.24 -35.74 38.27
C THR A 144 22.78 -35.23 38.37
N ASP A 145 21.72 -36.03 38.59
CA ASP A 145 21.62 -37.38 39.14
C ASP A 145 20.25 -38.01 38.76
N SER A 146 20.25 -39.33 38.58
CA SER A 146 19.07 -40.23 38.67
C SER A 146 18.88 -40.64 40.16
N PRO A 147 17.93 -41.52 40.60
CA PRO A 147 17.07 -42.45 39.85
C PRO A 147 15.60 -42.54 40.33
N ALA A 148 14.73 -43.12 39.50
CA ALA A 148 13.72 -44.10 39.95
C ALA A 148 13.06 -44.79 38.75
N GLU A 149 12.86 -46.09 38.91
CA GLU A 149 12.71 -47.15 37.91
C GLU A 149 11.24 -47.63 37.75
N LEU A 150 11.01 -48.50 36.74
CA LEU A 150 9.82 -49.27 36.34
C LEU A 150 8.81 -48.53 35.41
N THR A 151 8.41 -49.03 34.23
CA THR A 151 8.47 -50.37 33.61
C THR A 151 8.16 -50.28 32.09
N ARG A 152 8.79 -51.18 31.33
CA ARG A 152 8.52 -51.74 29.98
C ARG A 152 7.01 -51.82 29.58
N ASP A 153 6.54 -51.83 28.33
CA ASP A 153 7.13 -52.16 27.02
C ASP A 153 6.12 -51.82 25.87
N THR A 154 6.63 -51.76 24.62
CA THR A 154 5.98 -52.00 23.30
C THR A 154 5.33 -50.85 22.49
N ASP A 155 6.11 -50.38 21.50
CA ASP A 155 5.85 -50.16 20.07
C ASP A 155 4.73 -49.22 19.54
N ALA A 156 5.19 -48.29 18.68
CA ALA A 156 4.58 -47.79 17.43
C ALA A 156 4.40 -46.25 17.30
N LYS A 157 5.12 -45.71 16.30
CA LYS A 157 4.84 -44.54 15.44
C LYS A 157 4.88 -43.08 15.97
N GLU A 158 5.84 -42.37 15.40
CA GLU A 158 5.87 -40.97 14.93
C GLU A 158 5.77 -39.77 15.92
N PRO A 159 6.65 -38.75 15.77
CA PRO A 159 6.64 -37.56 16.60
C PRO A 159 5.61 -36.56 16.08
N ARG A 160 4.41 -36.54 16.67
CA ARG A 160 3.47 -35.43 16.46
C ARG A 160 3.84 -34.28 17.37
N GLY A 161 4.48 -33.27 16.78
CA GLY A 161 4.82 -32.01 17.42
C GLY A 161 3.64 -31.43 18.19
N SER A 162 3.73 -31.46 19.52
CA SER A 162 2.82 -30.76 20.39
C SER A 162 3.01 -29.26 20.14
N PHE A 163 2.00 -28.63 19.54
CA PHE A 163 1.91 -27.19 19.47
C PHE A 163 1.81 -26.66 20.89
N SER A 164 2.96 -26.25 21.45
CA SER A 164 3.02 -25.55 22.73
C SER A 164 2.36 -24.18 22.59
N LEU A 165 1.04 -24.13 22.84
CA LEU A 165 0.27 -22.89 22.93
C LEU A 165 0.81 -21.99 24.05
N ALA A 166 1.39 -22.58 25.09
CA ALA A 166 2.07 -21.86 26.17
C ALA A 166 3.24 -21.01 25.63
N ARG A 167 4.13 -21.59 24.80
CA ARG A 167 5.28 -20.87 24.24
C ARG A 167 4.88 -19.79 23.22
N LYS A 168 3.78 -20.00 22.48
CA LYS A 168 3.21 -18.97 21.58
C LYS A 168 2.55 -17.81 22.35
N SER A 169 1.93 -18.09 23.49
CA SER A 169 1.34 -17.04 24.35
C SER A 169 2.42 -16.19 25.01
N GLU A 170 3.50 -16.79 25.50
CA GLU A 170 4.63 -16.03 26.03
C GLU A 170 5.33 -15.21 24.95
N ALA A 171 5.49 -15.72 23.73
CA ALA A 171 6.12 -14.96 22.65
C ALA A 171 5.33 -13.68 22.27
N PHE A 172 4.00 -13.71 22.33
CA PHE A 172 3.15 -12.54 22.07
C PHE A 172 3.21 -11.47 23.18
N PHE A 173 3.42 -11.88 24.43
CA PHE A 173 3.46 -10.97 25.57
C PHE A 173 4.88 -10.52 25.95
N SER A 174 5.91 -11.28 25.61
CA SER A 174 7.30 -11.02 26.03
C SER A 174 8.15 -10.29 24.99
N HIS A 175 7.82 -10.35 23.70
CA HIS A 175 8.62 -9.71 22.64
C HIS A 175 7.87 -8.59 21.93
N GLY A 176 8.09 -7.36 22.39
CA GLY A 176 8.01 -6.16 21.55
C GLY A 176 6.65 -5.45 21.50
N SER A 177 6.30 -4.74 22.57
CA SER A 177 5.66 -3.40 22.58
C SER A 177 4.69 -3.26 23.76
N PRO A 178 4.84 -2.24 24.63
CA PRO A 178 3.96 -1.99 25.78
C PRO A 178 2.50 -1.67 25.38
N LEU A 179 2.20 -1.58 24.08
CA LEU A 179 0.88 -1.26 23.52
C LEU A 179 0.02 -2.49 23.20
N ASN A 180 0.60 -3.70 23.13
CA ASN A 180 -0.17 -4.92 22.83
C ASN A 180 -1.11 -5.32 23.98
N LEU A 181 -0.70 -5.02 25.22
CA LEU A 181 -1.51 -5.30 26.42
C LEU A 181 -2.74 -4.36 26.50
N PRO A 182 -2.59 -3.02 26.36
CA PRO A 182 -3.74 -2.13 26.21
C PRO A 182 -4.65 -2.49 25.04
N ALA A 183 -4.09 -2.80 23.87
CA ALA A 183 -4.87 -3.14 22.68
C ALA A 183 -5.73 -4.40 22.87
N SER A 184 -5.20 -5.42 23.55
CA SER A 184 -5.93 -6.65 23.87
C SER A 184 -7.08 -6.39 24.86
N VAL A 185 -6.85 -5.56 25.88
CA VAL A 185 -7.90 -5.19 26.86
C VAL A 185 -9.03 -4.41 26.18
N PHE A 186 -8.70 -3.45 25.32
CA PHE A 186 -9.70 -2.70 24.57
C PHE A 186 -10.50 -3.60 23.61
N ALA A 187 -9.83 -4.51 22.89
CA ALA A 187 -10.50 -5.45 22.00
C ALA A 187 -11.42 -6.44 22.75
N GLY A 188 -11.00 -6.90 23.93
CA GLY A 188 -11.83 -7.75 24.79
C GLY A 188 -13.09 -7.04 25.30
N MET A 189 -12.95 -5.78 25.74
CA MET A 189 -14.09 -5.00 26.24
C MET A 189 -15.10 -4.69 25.12
N THR A 190 -14.64 -4.35 23.91
CA THR A 190 -15.55 -4.11 22.78
C THR A 190 -16.28 -5.39 22.36
N ALA A 191 -15.58 -6.53 22.30
CA ALA A 191 -16.21 -7.81 21.98
C ALA A 191 -17.28 -8.22 23.01
N LEU A 192 -17.02 -8.05 24.30
CA LEU A 192 -18.00 -8.30 25.37
C LEU A 192 -19.19 -7.35 25.30
N GLY A 193 -18.95 -6.07 25.01
CA GLY A 193 -20.02 -5.09 24.81
C GLY A 193 -20.92 -5.43 23.61
N PHE A 194 -20.34 -5.84 22.48
CA PHE A 194 -21.10 -6.30 21.32
C PHE A 194 -21.86 -7.59 21.59
N LEU A 195 -21.28 -8.53 22.36
CA LEU A 195 -21.94 -9.79 22.69
C LEU A 195 -23.13 -9.57 23.65
N SER A 196 -23.02 -8.63 24.59
CA SER A 196 -24.12 -8.21 25.46
C SER A 196 -25.24 -7.47 24.73
N TYR A 197 -24.99 -6.94 23.54
CA TYR A 197 -26.03 -6.31 22.72
C TYR A 197 -26.85 -7.34 21.92
N ILE A 198 -26.29 -8.53 21.70
CA ILE A 198 -26.90 -9.60 20.91
C ILE A 198 -27.71 -10.58 21.78
N ILE A 199 -27.40 -10.69 23.08
CA ILE A 199 -28.15 -11.46 24.09
C ILE A 199 -29.23 -10.58 24.72
#